data_AF-A0A7S1C3B2-F1
#
_entry.id   AF-A0A7S1C3B2-F1
#
_cell.length_a   1.000
_cell.length_b   1.000
_cell.length_c   1.000
_cell.angle_alpha   90.00
_cell.angle_beta   90.00
_cell.angle_gamma   90.00
#
_symmetry.space_group_name_H-M   'P 1'
#
loop_
_entity.id
_entity.type
_entity.pdbx_description
1 polymer ?
#
loop_
_entity_poly.entity_id
_entity_poly.type
_entity_poly.pdbx_seq_one_letter_code
_entity_poly.pdbx_strand_id
1 'polypeptide(L)'
;RDRGGADLVVVGHSFGGKAALVHLRHRLEEGGRVPRRTWLLDTLPIAFPRGGRRSAVGSVAEVLAALDGLRMPMESRAALVEQLTEKGVSAAIAQWMTTNLVPAEGGFRLQFDLEICKRLFADYEEKDYAALLRRAAPEAASIGLVMAGKNQDTWTPEVLETLE
;
A
#
# COMPACT_ATOMS: atom_id res chain seq x y z
N ARG A 1 -20.95 -25.20 -14.91
CA ARG A 1 -20.62 -23.76 -14.96
C ARG A 1 -19.12 -23.64 -15.02
N ASP A 2 -18.62 -23.06 -16.10
CA ASP A 2 -17.21 -22.92 -16.41
C ASP A 2 -16.45 -22.26 -15.25
N ARG A 3 -15.52 -23.01 -14.64
CA ARG A 3 -14.64 -22.51 -13.56
C ARG A 3 -13.32 -21.99 -14.12
N GLY A 4 -13.23 -21.74 -15.43
CA GLY A 4 -12.10 -21.05 -16.03
C GLY A 4 -11.92 -19.67 -15.41
N GLY A 5 -10.70 -19.38 -14.91
CA GLY A 5 -10.33 -18.05 -14.47
C GLY A 5 -10.74 -17.02 -15.52
N ALA A 6 -11.27 -15.86 -15.10
CA ALA A 6 -11.48 -14.79 -16.06
C ALA A 6 -10.14 -14.46 -16.74
N ASP A 7 -10.14 -14.03 -18.01
CA ASP A 7 -8.97 -13.42 -18.68
C ASP A 7 -8.58 -12.07 -18.05
N LEU A 8 -8.77 -11.95 -16.74
CA LEU A 8 -8.49 -10.81 -15.90
C LEU A 8 -7.17 -11.10 -15.17
N VAL A 9 -6.25 -10.18 -15.33
CA VAL A 9 -5.04 -10.07 -14.51
C VAL A 9 -5.22 -8.87 -13.59
N VAL A 10 -5.01 -9.08 -12.30
CA VAL A 10 -5.01 -8.01 -11.31
C VAL A 10 -3.58 -7.76 -10.87
N VAL A 11 -3.15 -6.51 -10.87
CA VAL A 11 -1.80 -6.12 -10.45
C VAL A 11 -1.94 -5.05 -9.39
N GLY A 12 -1.21 -5.22 -8.29
CA GLY A 12 -1.20 -4.26 -7.19
C GLY A 12 0.21 -4.03 -6.68
N HIS A 13 0.52 -2.77 -6.37
CA HIS A 13 1.79 -2.38 -5.76
C HIS A 13 1.57 -1.90 -4.33
N SER A 14 2.46 -2.28 -3.41
CA SER A 14 2.38 -1.94 -1.98
C SER A 14 0.96 -2.18 -1.43
N PHE A 15 0.27 -1.17 -0.90
CA PHE A 15 -1.14 -1.25 -0.48
C PHE A 15 -2.06 -1.88 -1.53
N GLY A 16 -1.88 -1.52 -2.80
CA GLY A 16 -2.67 -2.03 -3.91
C GLY A 16 -2.55 -3.55 -4.09
N GLY A 17 -1.43 -4.16 -3.69
CA GLY A 17 -1.28 -5.61 -3.70
C GLY A 17 -2.16 -6.29 -2.66
N LYS A 18 -2.26 -5.74 -1.43
CA LYS A 18 -3.21 -6.25 -0.42
C LYS A 18 -4.66 -6.04 -0.87
N ALA A 19 -4.98 -4.93 -1.53
CA ALA A 19 -6.29 -4.73 -2.13
C ALA A 19 -6.61 -5.78 -3.22
N ALA A 20 -5.61 -6.14 -4.05
CA ALA A 20 -5.76 -7.21 -5.03
C ALA A 20 -6.01 -8.59 -4.38
N LEU A 21 -5.36 -8.88 -3.25
CA LEU A 21 -5.61 -10.09 -2.46
C LEU A 21 -7.01 -10.11 -1.85
N VAL A 22 -7.48 -8.98 -1.31
CA VAL A 22 -8.86 -8.84 -0.81
C VAL A 22 -9.86 -9.12 -1.93
N HIS A 23 -9.63 -8.55 -3.13
CA HIS A 23 -10.46 -8.82 -4.28
C HIS A 23 -10.49 -10.31 -4.63
N LEU A 24 -9.33 -10.97 -4.75
CA LEU A 24 -9.24 -12.40 -5.02
C LEU A 24 -9.98 -13.23 -3.96
N ARG A 25 -9.79 -12.92 -2.67
CA ARG A 25 -10.46 -13.59 -1.55
C ARG A 25 -11.98 -13.51 -1.68
N HIS A 26 -12.53 -12.31 -1.90
CA HIS A 26 -13.96 -12.12 -2.07
C HIS A 26 -14.51 -12.94 -3.24
N ARG A 27 -13.80 -12.97 -4.38
CA ARG A 27 -14.22 -13.77 -5.54
C ARG A 27 -14.23 -15.28 -5.27
N LEU A 28 -13.25 -15.76 -4.49
CA LEU A 28 -13.20 -17.16 -4.05
C LEU A 28 -14.34 -17.51 -3.08
N GLU A 29 -14.65 -16.61 -2.14
CA GLU A 29 -15.73 -16.78 -1.15
C GLU A 29 -17.13 -16.76 -1.80
N GLU A 30 -17.35 -15.88 -2.77
CA GLU A 30 -18.61 -15.77 -3.52
C GLU A 30 -18.80 -16.88 -4.56
N GLY A 31 -17.78 -17.71 -4.81
CA GLY A 31 -17.79 -18.71 -5.88
C GLY A 31 -17.88 -18.09 -7.29
N GLY A 32 -17.44 -16.83 -7.42
CA GLY A 32 -17.44 -16.07 -8.67
C GLY A 32 -16.26 -16.40 -9.58
N ARG A 33 -16.17 -15.70 -10.73
CA ARG A 33 -14.99 -15.80 -11.60
C ARG A 33 -13.80 -15.11 -10.94
N VAL A 34 -12.76 -15.86 -10.65
CA VAL A 34 -11.49 -15.37 -10.09
C VAL A 34 -10.56 -14.84 -11.19
N PRO A 35 -9.69 -13.86 -10.89
CA PRO A 35 -8.60 -13.48 -11.79
C PRO A 35 -7.69 -14.67 -12.09
N ARG A 36 -7.26 -14.82 -13.34
CA ARG A 36 -6.30 -15.86 -13.74
C ARG A 36 -4.94 -15.67 -13.09
N ARG A 37 -4.51 -14.41 -12.94
CA ARG A 37 -3.25 -14.03 -12.29
C ARG A 37 -3.48 -12.84 -11.37
N THR A 38 -2.87 -12.89 -10.19
CA THR A 38 -2.74 -11.73 -9.29
C THR A 38 -1.26 -11.45 -9.04
N TRP A 39 -0.77 -10.29 -9.46
CA TRP A 39 0.61 -9.88 -9.25
C TRP A 39 0.73 -8.88 -8.12
N LEU A 40 1.61 -9.19 -7.18
CA LEU A 40 1.95 -8.37 -6.04
C LEU A 40 3.33 -7.77 -6.29
N LEU A 41 3.39 -6.45 -6.47
CA LEU A 41 4.62 -5.70 -6.69
C LEU A 41 5.04 -5.05 -5.37
N ASP A 42 6.19 -5.44 -4.85
CA ASP A 42 6.76 -4.96 -3.58
C ASP A 42 5.73 -4.86 -2.45
N THR A 43 4.88 -5.87 -2.35
CA THR A 43 3.78 -5.94 -1.39
C THR A 43 4.11 -7.04 -0.40
N LEU A 44 4.24 -6.70 0.88
CA LEU A 44 4.31 -7.70 1.94
C LEU A 44 2.91 -8.30 2.12
N PRO A 45 2.64 -9.58 1.78
CA PRO A 45 1.28 -10.13 1.81
C PRO A 45 0.88 -10.66 3.21
N ILE A 46 1.78 -10.56 4.19
CA ILE A 46 1.58 -10.94 5.58
C ILE A 46 1.54 -9.71 6.48
N ALA A 47 1.19 -9.90 7.75
CA ALA A 47 1.33 -8.84 8.75
C ALA A 47 2.81 -8.43 8.88
N PHE A 48 3.07 -7.15 9.18
CA PHE A 48 4.43 -6.70 9.43
C PHE A 48 5.00 -7.39 10.69
N PRO A 49 6.24 -7.91 10.65
CA PRO A 49 6.88 -8.49 11.81
C PRO A 49 6.93 -7.51 12.98
N ARG A 50 6.52 -7.95 14.17
CA ARG A 50 6.56 -7.12 15.38
C ARG A 50 8.02 -6.78 15.71
N GLY A 51 8.34 -5.48 15.71
CA GLY A 51 9.69 -5.00 16.00
C GLY A 51 10.63 -4.94 14.79
N GLY A 52 10.15 -5.21 13.57
CA GLY A 52 10.91 -4.98 12.35
C GLY A 52 11.34 -3.51 12.22
N ARG A 53 12.59 -3.27 11.82
CA ARG A 53 13.09 -1.89 11.64
C ARG A 53 12.30 -1.23 10.52
N ARG A 54 11.49 -0.25 10.90
CA ARG A 54 10.96 0.74 9.96
C ARG A 54 12.16 1.52 9.45
N SER A 55 12.43 1.50 8.15
CA SER A 55 13.28 2.52 7.54
C SER A 55 12.68 3.88 7.91
N ALA A 56 13.33 4.60 8.83
CA ALA A 56 12.81 5.79 9.52
C ALA A 56 13.28 7.08 8.83
N VAL A 57 13.40 7.07 7.50
CA VAL A 57 13.61 8.31 6.75
C VAL A 57 12.85 8.23 5.42
N GLY A 58 11.75 8.98 5.33
CA GLY A 58 10.90 9.03 4.15
C GLY A 58 9.87 7.89 4.09
N SER A 59 9.59 7.23 5.22
CA SER A 59 8.53 6.21 5.26
C SER A 59 7.14 6.84 5.10
N VAL A 60 6.18 6.03 4.66
CA VAL A 60 4.78 6.44 4.59
C VAL A 60 4.27 6.90 5.96
N ALA A 61 4.69 6.23 7.04
CA ALA A 61 4.31 6.60 8.41
C ALA A 61 4.76 8.02 8.79
N GLU A 62 5.99 8.39 8.42
CA GLU A 62 6.53 9.73 8.70
C GLU A 62 5.84 10.82 7.90
N VAL A 63 5.55 10.54 6.63
CA VAL A 63 4.80 11.48 5.78
C VAL A 63 3.40 11.69 6.33
N LEU A 64 2.70 10.63 6.75
CA LEU A 64 1.39 10.73 7.39
C LEU A 64 1.45 11.53 8.71
N ALA A 65 2.46 11.29 9.55
CA ALA A 65 2.67 12.05 10.78
C ALA A 65 2.99 13.52 10.52
N ALA A 66 3.80 13.82 9.49
CA ALA A 66 4.12 15.19 9.11
C ALA A 66 2.89 15.96 8.61
N LEU A 67 2.02 15.30 7.83
CA LEU A 67 0.77 15.88 7.34
C LEU A 67 -0.26 16.15 8.44
N ASP A 68 -0.29 15.32 9.49
CA ASP A 68 -1.27 15.40 10.57
C ASP A 68 -1.21 16.73 11.34
N GLY A 69 -0.02 17.31 11.43
CA GLY A 69 0.20 18.60 12.09
C GLY A 69 -0.10 19.81 11.21
N LEU A 70 -0.59 19.65 9.98
CA LEU A 70 -0.78 20.75 9.03
C LEU A 70 -2.23 21.25 9.04
N ARG A 71 -2.40 22.57 9.03
CA ARG A 71 -3.71 23.20 8.93
C ARG A 71 -4.13 23.36 7.47
N MET A 72 -5.19 22.69 7.05
CA MET A 72 -5.78 22.88 5.71
C MET A 72 -6.89 23.97 5.75
N PRO A 73 -7.18 24.66 4.63
CA PRO A 73 -6.45 24.63 3.36
C PRO A 73 -5.09 25.36 3.45
N MET A 74 -4.13 24.89 2.65
CA MET A 74 -2.82 25.52 2.45
C MET A 74 -2.93 26.71 1.48
N GLU A 75 -2.20 27.78 1.73
CA GLU A 75 -2.21 28.98 0.88
C GLU A 75 -1.59 28.72 -0.51
N SER A 76 -0.58 27.85 -0.59
CA SER A 76 0.08 27.49 -1.84
C SER A 76 0.67 26.08 -1.80
N ARG A 77 1.01 25.54 -2.97
CA ARG A 77 1.78 24.28 -3.08
C ARG A 77 3.18 24.41 -2.47
N ALA A 78 3.80 25.59 -2.58
CA ALA A 78 5.11 25.86 -2.00
C ALA A 78 5.08 25.82 -0.47
N ALA A 79 4.01 26.36 0.15
CA ALA A 79 3.82 26.32 1.60
C ALA A 79 3.74 24.89 2.14
N LEU A 80 3.14 23.96 1.40
CA LEU A 80 3.14 22.54 1.77
C LEU A 80 4.56 21.95 1.72
N VAL A 81 5.34 22.27 0.68
CA VAL A 81 6.72 21.77 0.54
C VAL A 81 7.59 22.25 1.69
N GLU A 82 7.51 23.53 2.02
CA GLU A 82 8.22 24.15 3.15
C GLU A 82 7.88 23.45 4.46
N GLN A 83 6.59 23.39 4.83
CA GLN A 83 6.15 22.80 6.10
C GLN A 83 6.48 21.31 6.22
N LEU A 84 6.44 20.53 5.12
CA LEU A 84 6.85 19.12 5.14
C LEU A 84 8.37 18.99 5.31
N THR A 85 9.15 19.85 4.65
CA THR A 85 10.62 19.82 4.74
C THR A 85 11.10 20.23 6.13
N GLU A 86 10.46 21.23 6.75
CA GLU A 86 10.71 21.62 8.15
C GLU A 86 10.44 20.47 9.14
N LYS A 87 9.51 19.57 8.80
CA LYS A 87 9.21 18.35 9.56
C LYS A 87 10.12 17.16 9.22
N GLY A 88 11.16 17.37 8.40
CA GLY A 88 12.16 16.36 8.06
C GLY A 88 11.81 15.46 6.87
N VAL A 89 10.71 15.73 6.17
CA VAL A 89 10.39 15.03 4.92
C VAL A 89 11.35 15.49 3.82
N SER A 90 11.86 14.56 3.00
CA SER A 90 12.77 14.93 1.91
C SER A 90 12.09 15.85 0.90
N ALA A 91 12.83 16.79 0.32
CA ALA A 91 12.30 17.73 -0.67
C ALA A 91 11.61 17.01 -1.86
N ALA A 92 12.14 15.85 -2.28
CA ALA A 92 11.55 15.06 -3.35
C ALA A 92 10.15 14.52 -2.97
N ILE A 93 10.00 13.99 -1.76
CA ILE A 93 8.69 13.52 -1.26
C ILE A 93 7.76 14.70 -1.02
N ALA A 94 8.23 15.79 -0.42
CA ALA A 94 7.44 16.99 -0.18
C ALA A 94 6.89 17.57 -1.49
N GLN A 95 7.73 17.65 -2.54
CA GLN A 95 7.32 18.06 -3.88
C GLN A 95 6.28 17.11 -4.47
N TRP A 96 6.50 15.80 -4.37
CA TRP A 96 5.55 14.79 -4.84
C TRP A 96 4.20 14.90 -4.11
N MET A 97 4.19 15.18 -2.81
CA MET A 97 2.97 15.34 -2.02
C MET A 97 2.09 16.47 -2.54
N THR A 98 2.68 17.51 -3.15
CA THR A 98 1.88 18.57 -3.77
C THR A 98 0.95 18.04 -4.86
N THR A 99 1.28 16.94 -5.55
CA THR A 99 0.40 16.36 -6.59
C THR A 99 -0.96 15.90 -6.05
N ASN A 100 -1.08 15.74 -4.72
CA ASN A 100 -2.31 15.43 -4.03
C ASN A 100 -3.14 16.66 -3.61
N LEU A 101 -2.71 17.87 -3.94
CA LEU A 101 -3.45 19.09 -3.65
C LEU A 101 -4.45 19.45 -4.75
N VAL A 102 -5.67 19.76 -4.34
CA VAL A 102 -6.75 20.26 -5.19
C VAL A 102 -7.19 21.66 -4.73
N PRO A 103 -7.65 22.54 -5.65
CA PRO A 103 -8.21 23.83 -5.26
C PRO A 103 -9.38 23.68 -4.29
N ALA A 104 -9.45 24.58 -3.31
CA ALA A 104 -10.55 24.72 -2.37
C ALA A 104 -10.79 26.19 -2.04
N GLU A 105 -11.91 26.49 -1.38
CA GLU A 105 -12.13 27.83 -0.84
C GLU A 105 -11.00 28.17 0.15
N GLY A 106 -10.35 29.32 -0.07
CA GLY A 106 -9.23 29.76 0.78
C GLY A 106 -7.88 29.08 0.51
N GLY A 107 -7.72 28.29 -0.56
CA GLY A 107 -6.40 27.78 -0.98
C GLY A 107 -6.44 26.37 -1.59
N PHE A 108 -5.65 25.47 -1.02
CA PHE A 108 -5.49 24.09 -1.49
C PHE A 108 -5.71 23.09 -0.35
N ARG A 109 -6.45 22.02 -0.62
CA ARG A 109 -6.62 20.90 0.33
C ARG A 109 -6.09 19.61 -0.25
N LEU A 110 -5.84 18.62 0.62
CA LEU A 110 -5.58 17.26 0.17
C LEU A 110 -6.81 16.69 -0.55
N GLN A 111 -6.56 15.97 -1.65
CA GLN A 111 -7.59 15.25 -2.39
C GLN A 111 -8.14 14.05 -1.64
N PHE A 112 -7.38 13.54 -0.66
CA PHE A 112 -7.73 12.41 0.18
C PHE A 112 -7.98 12.86 1.62
N ASP A 113 -8.69 12.01 2.36
CA ASP A 113 -8.89 12.17 3.80
C ASP A 113 -7.73 11.51 4.56
N LEU A 114 -7.00 12.32 5.34
CA LEU A 114 -5.80 11.87 6.03
C LEU A 114 -6.10 10.83 7.12
N GLU A 115 -7.23 10.96 7.80
CA GLU A 115 -7.64 10.02 8.86
C GLU A 115 -8.03 8.67 8.26
N ILE A 116 -8.67 8.66 7.09
CA ILE A 116 -8.89 7.43 6.32
C ILE A 116 -7.55 6.81 5.92
N CYS A 117 -6.61 7.60 5.39
CA CYS A 117 -5.29 7.08 4.99
C CYS A 117 -4.52 6.45 6.16
N LYS A 118 -4.54 7.07 7.34
CA LYS A 118 -3.95 6.50 8.57
C LYS A 118 -4.55 5.14 8.92
N ARG A 119 -5.89 5.03 8.89
CA ARG A 119 -6.57 3.74 9.16
C ARG A 119 -6.24 2.68 8.13
N LEU A 120 -6.22 3.04 6.84
CA LEU A 120 -5.85 2.12 5.76
C LEU A 120 -4.39 1.67 5.88
N PHE A 121 -3.48 2.56 6.30
CA PHE A 121 -2.08 2.22 6.52
C PHE A 121 -1.91 1.29 7.73
N ALA A 122 -2.62 1.52 8.83
CA ALA A 122 -2.63 0.61 9.97
C ALA A 122 -3.19 -0.77 9.58
N ASP A 123 -4.31 -0.83 8.85
CA ASP A 123 -4.87 -2.08 8.33
C ASP A 123 -3.86 -2.80 7.41
N TYR A 124 -3.17 -2.05 6.56
CA TYR A 124 -2.09 -2.59 5.73
C TYR A 124 -0.97 -3.21 6.56
N GLU A 125 -0.59 -2.63 7.70
CA GLU A 125 0.45 -3.20 8.55
C GLU A 125 -0.01 -4.50 9.23
N GLU A 126 -1.30 -4.62 9.56
CA GLU A 126 -1.85 -5.72 10.36
C GLU A 126 -2.39 -6.90 9.55
N LYS A 127 -2.85 -6.68 8.31
CA LYS A 127 -3.52 -7.74 7.54
C LYS A 127 -2.57 -8.84 7.11
N ASP A 128 -2.92 -10.08 7.44
CA ASP A 128 -2.21 -11.28 7.03
C ASP A 128 -3.01 -12.08 5.99
N TYR A 129 -2.37 -12.42 4.87
CA TYR A 129 -2.96 -13.24 3.82
C TYR A 129 -2.22 -14.56 3.58
N ALA A 130 -1.36 -15.03 4.49
CA ALA A 130 -0.60 -16.27 4.30
C ALA A 130 -1.52 -17.48 3.98
N ALA A 131 -2.66 -17.57 4.66
CA ALA A 131 -3.64 -18.63 4.40
C ALA A 131 -4.23 -18.56 2.98
N LEU A 132 -4.44 -17.35 2.44
CA LEU A 132 -4.91 -17.15 1.07
C LEU A 132 -3.84 -17.56 0.06
N LEU A 133 -2.57 -17.20 0.30
CA LEU A 133 -1.45 -17.58 -0.57
C LEU A 133 -1.35 -19.11 -0.70
N ARG A 134 -1.44 -19.83 0.43
CA ARG A 134 -1.43 -21.31 0.44
C ARG A 134 -2.64 -21.92 -0.28
N ARG A 135 -3.80 -21.26 -0.21
CA ARG A 135 -5.05 -21.73 -0.85
C ARG A 135 -5.13 -21.43 -2.34
N ALA A 136 -4.52 -20.34 -2.81
CA ALA A 136 -4.58 -19.87 -4.20
C ALA A 136 -3.62 -20.60 -5.15
N ALA A 137 -3.21 -21.82 -4.80
CA ALA A 137 -2.31 -22.65 -5.60
C ALA A 137 -2.94 -23.48 -6.76
N PRO A 138 -4.27 -23.59 -7.00
CA PRO A 138 -4.74 -24.30 -8.18
C PRO A 138 -4.57 -23.47 -9.46
N GLU A 139 -4.38 -24.16 -10.59
CA GLU A 139 -4.09 -23.63 -11.94
C GLU A 139 -5.03 -22.50 -12.42
N ALA A 140 -6.20 -22.32 -11.80
CA ALA A 140 -7.19 -21.33 -12.17
C ALA A 140 -6.93 -19.90 -11.66
N ALA A 141 -6.12 -19.70 -10.60
CA ALA A 141 -5.91 -18.37 -10.00
C ALA A 141 -4.57 -18.24 -9.25
N SER A 142 -3.46 -18.14 -9.97
CA SER A 142 -2.14 -18.06 -9.34
C SER A 142 -1.83 -16.66 -8.80
N ILE A 143 -1.02 -16.59 -7.75
CA ILE A 143 -0.45 -15.35 -7.22
C ILE A 143 1.04 -15.29 -7.55
N GLY A 144 1.50 -14.18 -8.13
CA GLY A 144 2.90 -13.90 -8.38
C GLY A 144 3.40 -12.77 -7.48
N LEU A 145 4.62 -12.91 -6.97
CA LEU A 145 5.26 -11.92 -6.10
C LEU A 145 6.53 -11.38 -6.77
N VAL A 146 6.65 -10.06 -6.85
CA VAL A 146 7.85 -9.35 -7.30
C VAL A 146 8.36 -8.54 -6.12
N MET A 147 9.59 -8.83 -5.68
CA MET A 147 10.22 -8.18 -4.53
C MET A 147 11.22 -7.12 -5.01
N ALA A 148 11.15 -5.90 -4.46
CA ALA A 148 12.14 -4.88 -4.79
C ALA A 148 13.47 -5.20 -4.08
N GLY A 149 14.53 -5.48 -4.84
CA GLY A 149 15.82 -5.93 -4.29
C GLY A 149 16.54 -4.94 -3.35
N LYS A 150 16.07 -3.69 -3.27
CA LYS A 150 16.58 -2.68 -2.33
C LYS A 150 15.74 -2.55 -1.04
N ASN A 151 14.57 -3.20 -0.96
CA ASN A 151 13.68 -3.14 0.19
C ASN A 151 14.02 -4.25 1.20
N GLN A 152 15.27 -4.28 1.66
CA GLN A 152 15.81 -5.33 2.53
C GLN A 152 15.26 -5.28 3.95
N ASP A 153 14.76 -4.12 4.38
CA ASP A 153 14.10 -3.96 5.68
C ASP A 153 12.74 -4.67 5.73
N THR A 154 12.07 -4.81 4.57
CA THR A 154 10.81 -5.55 4.43
C THR A 154 11.06 -7.01 4.07
N TRP A 155 11.92 -7.28 3.08
CA TRP A 155 12.22 -8.63 2.59
C TRP A 155 13.36 -9.27 3.39
N THR A 156 13.11 -9.49 4.68
CA THR A 156 14.04 -10.17 5.58
C THR A 156 14.00 -11.70 5.37
N PRO A 157 15.05 -12.44 5.76
CA PRO A 157 15.03 -13.91 5.72
C PRO A 157 13.83 -14.53 6.43
N GLU A 158 13.42 -13.98 7.58
CA GLU A 158 12.24 -14.42 8.34
C GLU A 158 10.93 -14.25 7.55
N VAL A 159 10.80 -13.13 6.83
CA VAL A 159 9.66 -12.89 5.95
C VAL A 159 9.64 -13.89 4.80
N LEU A 160 10.80 -14.19 4.20
CA LEU A 160 10.91 -15.16 3.11
C LEU A 160 10.54 -16.57 3.57
N GLU A 161 11.05 -17.02 4.73
CA GLU A 161 10.72 -18.31 5.32
C GLU A 161 9.22 -18.46 5.60
N THR A 162 8.54 -17.37 5.96
CA THR A 162 7.08 -17.38 6.20
C THR A 162 6.28 -17.59 4.91
N LEU A 163 6.83 -17.21 3.76
CA LEU A 163 6.17 -17.24 2.45
C LEU A 163 6.46 -18.50 1.63
N GLU A 164 7.46 -19.30 2.02
CA GLU A 164 7.75 -20.63 1.48
C GLU A 164 6.79 -21.71 2.03
#